data_AF-A0A256Z5X0-F1
#
_entry.id   AF-A0A256Z5X0-F1
#
_cell.length_a   1.000
_cell.length_b   1.000
_cell.length_c   1.000
_cell.angle_alpha   90.00
_cell.angle_beta   90.00
_cell.angle_gamma   90.00
#
_symmetry.space_group_name_H-M   'P 1'
#
loop_
_entity.id
_entity.type
_entity.pdbx_description
1 polymer ?
#
loop_
_entity_poly.entity_id
_entity_poly.type
_entity_poly.pdbx_seq_one_letter_code
_entity_poly.pdbx_strand_id
1 'polypeptide(L)'
;MSSEAPYPTCPFDYRYGSEEMRKLFRRDSMLRRFIDVEIALMKALEEVGIAPKGCYEVLSKCALRVKVEDIDRLESKYGHDIASLTIALAEACGECGKYVHLGATSYDIVDTAWSLIIKDALRIVKDKLRNVLNLLMRLSIEHKDTLMVGRTHGQHALPITLGFKL
;
A
#
# COMPACT_ATOMS: atom_id res chain seq x y z
N MET A 1 -0.13 -19.16 -28.37
CA MET A 1 -1.00 -19.44 -27.22
C MET A 1 -1.36 -18.08 -26.63
N SER A 2 -2.65 -17.76 -26.65
CA SER A 2 -3.23 -16.48 -26.22
C SER A 2 -2.77 -16.11 -24.81
N SER A 3 -2.19 -14.93 -24.67
CA SER A 3 -1.73 -14.32 -23.43
C SER A 3 -2.89 -13.75 -22.60
N GLU A 4 -3.89 -14.58 -22.31
CA GLU A 4 -4.91 -14.18 -21.33
C GLU A 4 -4.26 -14.25 -19.95
N ALA A 5 -4.09 -13.07 -19.33
CA ALA A 5 -3.67 -12.96 -17.94
C ALA A 5 -4.56 -13.90 -17.09
N PRO A 6 -4.00 -14.63 -16.10
CA PRO A 6 -4.78 -15.55 -15.30
C PRO A 6 -5.96 -14.79 -14.68
N TYR A 7 -7.15 -15.38 -14.74
CA TYR A 7 -8.35 -14.84 -14.12
C TYR A 7 -8.01 -14.38 -12.69
N PRO A 8 -8.35 -13.14 -12.29
CA PRO A 8 -8.08 -12.67 -10.95
C PRO A 8 -8.73 -13.62 -9.95
N THR A 9 -7.89 -14.35 -9.20
CA THR A 9 -8.31 -15.40 -8.26
C THR A 9 -9.01 -14.80 -7.04
N CYS A 10 -8.69 -13.55 -6.69
CA CYS A 10 -9.31 -12.83 -5.59
C CYS A 10 -10.43 -11.90 -6.10
N PRO A 11 -11.67 -12.02 -5.61
CA PRO A 11 -12.78 -11.15 -6.03
C PRO A 11 -12.60 -9.68 -5.61
N PHE A 12 -11.67 -9.39 -4.69
CA PHE A 12 -11.30 -8.02 -4.36
C PHE A 12 -10.52 -7.34 -5.48
N ASP A 13 -9.85 -8.09 -6.36
CA ASP A 13 -9.03 -7.52 -7.43
C ASP A 13 -9.86 -6.96 -8.58
N TYR A 14 -11.08 -7.46 -8.80
CA TYR A 14 -11.93 -7.01 -9.92
C TYR A 14 -13.34 -6.56 -9.52
N ARG A 15 -13.93 -7.10 -8.44
CA ARG A 15 -15.34 -6.88 -8.09
C ARG A 15 -15.55 -5.99 -6.87
N TYR A 16 -14.90 -6.31 -5.75
CA TYR A 16 -15.23 -5.71 -4.45
C TYR A 16 -14.25 -4.64 -3.98
N GLY A 17 -12.97 -4.73 -4.36
CA GLY A 17 -11.97 -3.74 -3.97
C GLY A 17 -12.24 -2.40 -4.67
N SER A 18 -12.15 -1.30 -3.93
CA SER A 18 -12.17 0.02 -4.56
C SER A 18 -10.87 0.27 -5.32
N GLU A 19 -10.94 1.04 -6.41
CA GLU A 19 -9.77 1.33 -7.25
C GLU A 19 -8.61 1.96 -6.47
N GLU A 20 -8.89 2.89 -5.58
CA GLU A 20 -7.91 3.51 -4.68
C GLU A 20 -7.18 2.50 -3.78
N MET A 21 -7.87 1.44 -3.33
CA MET A 21 -7.29 0.42 -2.46
C MET A 21 -6.45 -0.52 -3.31
N ARG A 22 -7.00 -1.02 -4.42
CA ARG A 22 -6.28 -1.89 -5.35
C ARG A 22 -4.98 -1.24 -5.82
N LYS A 23 -5.00 0.05 -6.16
CA LYS A 23 -3.82 0.79 -6.60
C LYS A 23 -2.67 0.67 -5.61
N LEU A 24 -2.90 0.74 -4.30
CA LEU A 24 -1.84 0.61 -3.29
C LEU A 24 -1.14 -0.75 -3.32
N PHE A 25 -1.88 -1.82 -3.61
CA PHE A 25 -1.37 -3.20 -3.60
C PHE A 25 -1.00 -3.73 -5.00
N ARG A 26 -1.02 -2.89 -6.04
CA ARG A 26 -0.49 -3.31 -7.34
C ARG A 26 1.02 -3.47 -7.27
N ARG A 27 1.57 -4.43 -8.01
CA ARG A 27 3.03 -4.71 -8.02
C ARG A 27 3.87 -3.48 -8.33
N ASP A 28 3.44 -2.63 -9.28
CA ASP A 28 4.14 -1.38 -9.61
C ASP A 28 4.18 -0.42 -8.41
N SER A 29 3.06 -0.29 -7.70
CA SER A 29 2.95 0.61 -6.56
C SER A 29 3.70 0.09 -5.34
N MET A 30 3.71 -1.24 -5.11
CA MET A 30 4.53 -1.87 -4.08
C MET A 30 6.03 -1.73 -4.39
N LEU A 31 6.44 -1.98 -5.64
CA LEU A 31 7.82 -1.76 -6.09
C LEU A 31 8.26 -0.33 -5.85
N ARG A 32 7.40 0.66 -6.16
CA ARG A 32 7.70 2.06 -5.85
C ARG A 32 7.92 2.30 -4.36
N ARG A 33 7.18 1.63 -3.48
CA ARG A 33 7.39 1.76 -2.03
C ARG A 33 8.71 1.16 -1.57
N PHE A 34 9.13 0.02 -2.13
CA PHE A 34 10.47 -0.51 -1.83
C PHE A 34 11.56 0.47 -2.28
N ILE A 35 11.42 1.05 -3.47
CA ILE A 35 12.36 2.04 -3.99
C ILE A 35 12.36 3.33 -3.16
N ASP A 36 11.20 3.80 -2.68
CA ASP A 36 11.11 4.97 -1.79
C ASP A 36 11.92 4.75 -0.49
N VAL A 37 11.90 3.53 0.05
CA VAL A 37 12.68 3.17 1.25
C VAL A 37 14.17 3.10 0.94
N GLU A 38 14.58 2.51 -0.18
CA GLU A 38 15.98 2.52 -0.64
C GLU A 38 16.52 3.94 -0.86
N ILE A 39 15.70 4.82 -1.44
CA ILE A 39 16.03 6.24 -1.61
C ILE A 39 16.20 6.93 -0.26
N ALA A 40 15.31 6.65 0.70
CA ALA A 40 15.41 7.20 2.05
C ALA A 40 16.67 6.69 2.78
N LEU A 41 17.03 5.41 2.60
CA LEU A 41 18.26 4.83 3.13
C LEU A 41 19.50 5.50 2.53
N MET A 42 19.56 5.65 1.20
CA MET A 42 20.65 6.35 0.52
C MET A 42 20.82 7.78 1.04
N LYS A 43 19.71 8.50 1.25
CA LYS A 43 19.73 9.83 1.83
C LYS A 43 20.35 9.84 3.23
N ALA A 44 19.96 8.89 4.09
CA ALA A 44 20.52 8.76 5.42
C ALA A 44 22.03 8.44 5.37
N LEU A 45 22.46 7.54 4.48
CA LEU A 45 23.88 7.20 4.27
C LEU A 45 24.70 8.41 3.79
N GLU A 46 24.12 9.28 2.97
CA GLU A 46 24.74 10.52 2.53
C GLU A 46 24.84 11.55 3.67
N GLU A 47 23.78 11.69 4.48
CA GLU A 47 23.75 12.60 5.64
C GLU A 47 24.81 12.25 6.69
N VAL A 48 25.08 10.96 6.90
CA VAL A 48 26.13 10.49 7.83
C VAL A 48 27.52 10.38 7.20
N GLY A 49 27.66 10.72 5.91
CA GLY A 49 28.94 10.76 5.20
C GLY A 49 29.50 9.39 4.76
N ILE A 50 28.67 8.34 4.76
CA ILE A 50 29.05 7.01 4.23
C ILE A 50 28.95 7.01 2.70
N ALA A 51 27.85 7.53 2.15
CA ALA A 51 27.69 7.71 0.72
C ALA A 51 28.22 9.10 0.28
N PRO A 52 28.84 9.23 -0.90
CA PRO A 52 29.23 10.53 -1.46
C PRO A 52 28.02 11.45 -1.65
N LYS A 53 28.25 12.77 -1.49
CA LYS A 53 27.22 13.77 -1.77
C LYS A 53 26.71 13.69 -3.20
N GLY A 54 25.39 13.76 -3.38
CA GLY A 54 24.74 13.66 -4.68
C GLY A 54 24.22 12.24 -5.01
N CYS A 55 24.55 11.22 -4.22
CA CYS A 55 24.10 9.86 -4.50
C CYS A 55 22.60 9.68 -4.27
N TYR A 56 22.00 10.40 -3.32
CA TYR A 56 20.55 10.46 -3.16
C TYR A 56 19.86 10.97 -4.44
N GLU A 57 20.32 12.07 -5.03
CA GLU A 57 19.72 12.63 -6.25
C GLU A 57 19.92 11.72 -7.47
N VAL A 58 21.08 11.07 -7.57
CA VAL A 58 21.36 10.10 -8.63
C VAL A 58 20.40 8.92 -8.51
N LEU A 59 20.30 8.29 -7.32
CA LEU A 59 19.40 7.17 -7.10
C LEU A 59 17.95 7.56 -7.36
N SER A 60 17.50 8.72 -6.87
CA SER A 60 16.14 9.22 -7.08
C SER A 60 15.78 9.38 -8.56
N LYS A 61 16.74 9.80 -9.41
CA LYS A 61 16.53 9.93 -10.86
C LYS A 61 16.55 8.59 -11.58
N CYS A 62 17.52 7.73 -11.25
CA CYS A 62 17.70 6.45 -11.91
C CYS A 62 16.58 5.46 -11.56
N ALA A 63 16.13 5.46 -10.30
CA ALA A 63 14.98 4.70 -9.79
C ALA A 63 13.72 4.84 -10.64
N LEU A 64 13.46 6.02 -11.21
CA LEU A 64 12.29 6.26 -12.07
C LEU A 64 12.22 5.32 -13.28
N ARG A 65 13.37 4.83 -13.74
CA ARG A 65 13.47 3.95 -14.91
C ARG A 65 13.24 2.47 -14.58
N VAL A 66 13.41 2.08 -13.33
CA VAL A 66 13.23 0.68 -12.87
C VAL A 66 11.75 0.33 -12.88
N LYS A 67 11.41 -0.78 -13.54
CA LYS A 67 10.05 -1.32 -13.66
C LYS A 67 9.95 -2.73 -13.09
N VAL A 68 8.72 -3.22 -12.94
CA VAL A 68 8.45 -4.57 -12.42
C VAL A 68 9.07 -5.64 -13.32
N GLU A 69 9.05 -5.43 -14.63
CA GLU A 69 9.61 -6.36 -15.61
C GLU A 69 11.14 -6.54 -15.46
N ASP A 70 11.84 -5.48 -15.03
CA ASP A 70 13.28 -5.54 -14.77
C ASP A 70 13.56 -6.46 -13.57
N ILE A 71 12.71 -6.38 -12.54
CA ILE A 71 12.80 -7.20 -11.33
C ILE A 71 12.47 -8.65 -11.65
N ASP A 72 11.38 -8.92 -12.37
CA ASP A 72 10.97 -10.28 -12.74
C ASP A 72 12.06 -11.00 -13.57
N ARG A 73 12.74 -10.27 -14.47
CA ARG A 73 13.86 -10.80 -15.25
C ARG A 73 15.04 -11.19 -14.37
N LEU A 74 15.40 -10.35 -13.40
CA LEU A 74 16.51 -10.62 -12.48
C LEU A 74 16.14 -11.71 -11.48
N GLU A 75 14.92 -11.71 -10.96
CA GLU A 75 14.42 -12.70 -10.02
C GLU A 75 14.40 -14.09 -10.65
N SER A 76 14.05 -14.20 -11.93
CA SER A 76 14.14 -15.47 -12.68
C SER A 76 15.55 -16.06 -12.72
N LYS A 77 16.58 -15.23 -12.55
CA LYS A 77 17.99 -15.65 -12.54
C LYS A 77 18.52 -15.90 -11.13
N TYR A 78 18.10 -15.09 -10.16
CA TYR A 78 18.69 -15.08 -8.81
C TYR A 78 17.79 -15.68 -7.72
N GLY A 79 16.50 -15.88 -7.98
CA GLY A 79 15.54 -16.49 -7.07
C GLY A 79 15.21 -15.67 -5.82
N HIS A 80 15.53 -14.38 -5.82
CA HIS A 80 15.30 -13.48 -4.68
C HIS A 80 14.93 -12.07 -5.18
N ASP A 81 13.72 -11.62 -4.83
CA ASP A 81 13.09 -10.37 -5.23
C ASP A 81 13.84 -9.10 -4.79
N ILE A 82 14.15 -8.96 -3.49
CA ILE A 82 14.84 -7.77 -2.96
C ILE A 82 16.28 -7.71 -3.45
N ALA A 83 16.99 -8.84 -3.53
CA ALA A 83 18.31 -8.87 -4.15
C ALA A 83 18.25 -8.41 -5.61
N SER A 84 17.21 -8.81 -6.34
CA SER A 84 16.98 -8.39 -7.74
C SER A 84 16.69 -6.89 -7.84
N LEU A 85 15.93 -6.32 -6.89
CA LEU A 85 15.73 -4.87 -6.78
C LEU A 85 17.05 -4.13 -6.54
N THR A 86 17.85 -4.58 -5.59
CA THR A 86 19.15 -3.98 -5.27
C THR A 86 20.08 -4.00 -6.48
N ILE A 87 20.14 -5.11 -7.20
CA ILE A 87 20.93 -5.23 -8.44
C ILE A 87 20.42 -4.26 -9.50
N ALA A 88 19.11 -4.21 -9.75
CA ALA A 88 18.52 -3.31 -10.74
C ALA A 88 18.83 -1.83 -10.44
N LEU A 89 18.72 -1.44 -9.17
CA LEU A 89 19.02 -0.07 -8.73
C LEU A 89 20.53 0.22 -8.81
N ALA A 90 21.38 -0.73 -8.40
CA ALA A 90 22.83 -0.56 -8.47
C ALA A 90 23.33 -0.40 -9.91
N GLU A 91 22.85 -1.25 -10.83
CA GLU A 91 23.18 -1.16 -12.26
C GLU A 91 22.74 0.18 -12.88
N ALA A 92 21.60 0.72 -12.43
CA ALA A 92 21.09 1.99 -12.92
C ALA A 92 21.86 3.22 -12.38
N CYS A 93 22.59 3.09 -11.27
CA CYS A 93 23.16 4.23 -10.53
C CYS A 93 24.69 4.39 -10.62
N GLY A 94 25.36 3.57 -11.42
CA GLY A 94 26.82 3.67 -11.63
C GLY A 94 27.60 3.60 -10.32
N GLU A 95 28.50 4.57 -10.08
CA GLU A 95 29.33 4.61 -8.85
C GLU A 95 28.52 4.67 -7.55
N CYS A 96 27.36 5.34 -7.56
CA CYS A 96 26.47 5.39 -6.39
C CYS A 96 25.77 4.05 -6.13
N GLY A 97 25.75 3.14 -7.11
CA GLY A 97 25.17 1.80 -6.98
C GLY A 97 25.80 0.96 -5.86
N LYS A 98 27.07 1.22 -5.53
CA LYS A 98 27.81 0.52 -4.45
C LYS A 98 27.23 0.75 -3.06
N TYR A 99 26.43 1.80 -2.88
CA TYR A 99 25.83 2.20 -1.60
C TYR A 99 24.34 1.83 -1.52
N VAL A 100 23.74 1.33 -2.60
CA VAL A 100 22.35 0.84 -2.58
C VAL A 100 22.27 -0.34 -1.62
N HIS A 101 21.24 -0.35 -0.75
CA HIS A 101 21.02 -1.38 0.25
C HIS A 101 22.14 -1.54 1.31
N LEU A 102 23.11 -0.61 1.37
CA LEU A 102 24.27 -0.77 2.24
C LEU A 102 23.86 -0.74 3.72
N GLY A 103 24.17 -1.82 4.44
CA GLY A 103 23.89 -1.96 5.87
C GLY A 103 22.44 -2.35 6.20
N ALA A 104 21.58 -2.48 5.20
CA ALA A 104 20.21 -2.98 5.36
C ALA A 104 20.14 -4.49 5.08
N THR A 105 19.12 -5.11 5.68
CA THR A 105 18.62 -6.43 5.29
C THR A 105 17.38 -6.29 4.43
N SER A 106 16.96 -7.37 3.77
CA SER A 106 15.74 -7.38 2.95
C SER A 106 14.51 -6.89 3.72
N TYR A 107 14.40 -7.21 5.01
CA TYR A 107 13.24 -6.87 5.81
C TYR A 107 13.22 -5.42 6.30
N ASP A 108 14.37 -4.74 6.39
CA ASP A 108 14.39 -3.30 6.65
C ASP A 108 13.66 -2.53 5.54
N ILE A 109 13.77 -3.02 4.29
CA ILE A 109 13.07 -2.46 3.13
C ILE A 109 11.61 -2.92 3.10
N VAL A 110 11.38 -4.23 3.20
CA VAL A 110 10.06 -4.85 3.05
C VAL A 110 9.09 -4.37 4.14
N ASP A 111 9.47 -4.45 5.42
CA ASP A 111 8.57 -4.12 6.52
C ASP A 111 8.27 -2.63 6.59
N THR A 112 9.26 -1.79 6.27
CA THR A 112 9.06 -0.33 6.20
C THR A 112 8.10 0.02 5.07
N ALA A 113 8.28 -0.56 3.88
CA ALA A 113 7.38 -0.33 2.75
C ALA A 113 5.96 -0.83 3.04
N TRP A 114 5.81 -2.02 3.62
CA TRP A 114 4.49 -2.54 4.04
C TRP A 114 3.83 -1.64 5.09
N SER A 115 4.59 -1.14 6.07
CA SER A 115 4.08 -0.20 7.07
C SER A 115 3.53 1.07 6.40
N LEU A 116 4.21 1.59 5.38
CA LEU A 116 3.75 2.75 4.61
C LEU A 116 2.50 2.44 3.78
N ILE A 117 2.44 1.27 3.12
CA ILE A 117 1.27 0.82 2.36
C ILE A 117 0.05 0.66 3.28
N ILE A 118 0.22 -0.02 4.42
CA ILE A 118 -0.83 -0.25 5.41
C ILE A 118 -1.32 1.07 5.99
N LYS A 119 -0.41 2.02 6.30
CA LYS A 119 -0.78 3.36 6.75
C LYS A 119 -1.71 4.06 5.76
N ASP A 120 -1.39 4.00 4.46
CA ASP A 120 -2.19 4.63 3.42
C ASP A 120 -3.53 3.88 3.19
N ALA A 121 -3.54 2.55 3.29
CA ALA A 121 -4.76 1.75 3.25
C ALA A 121 -5.70 2.07 4.43
N LEU A 122 -5.15 2.20 5.64
CA LEU A 122 -5.92 2.58 6.83
C LEU A 122 -6.52 3.98 6.71
N ARG A 123 -5.85 4.91 6.01
CA ARG A 123 -6.42 6.23 5.71
C ARG A 123 -7.69 6.11 4.86
N ILE A 124 -7.66 5.31 3.79
CA ILE A 124 -8.83 5.05 2.94
C ILE A 124 -9.99 4.47 3.77
N VAL A 125 -9.71 3.48 4.61
CA VAL A 125 -10.74 2.86 5.48
C VAL A 125 -11.33 3.87 6.45
N LYS A 126 -10.48 4.69 7.09
CA LYS A 126 -10.92 5.72 8.04
C LYS A 126 -11.82 6.76 7.38
N ASP A 127 -11.50 7.19 6.17
CA ASP A 127 -12.31 8.18 5.44
C ASP A 127 -13.69 7.61 5.04
N LYS A 128 -13.73 6.35 4.62
CA LYS A 128 -15.02 5.66 4.36
C LYS A 128 -15.84 5.47 5.62
N LEU A 129 -15.21 5.09 6.72
CA LEU A 129 -15.89 4.93 8.00
C LEU A 129 -16.52 6.23 8.47
N ARG A 130 -15.82 7.37 8.32
CA ARG A 130 -16.39 8.69 8.62
C ARG A 130 -17.64 8.97 7.81
N ASN A 131 -17.65 8.63 6.51
CA ASN A 131 -18.83 8.82 5.67
C ASN A 131 -20.03 7.98 6.13
N VAL A 132 -19.78 6.71 6.49
CA VAL A 132 -20.83 5.83 7.03
C VAL A 132 -21.36 6.35 8.37
N LEU A 133 -20.48 6.77 9.28
CA LEU A 133 -20.87 7.34 10.57
C LEU A 133 -21.70 8.60 10.39
N ASN A 134 -21.29 9.52 9.52
CA ASN A 134 -22.03 10.75 9.23
C ASN A 134 -23.42 10.45 8.64
N LEU A 135 -23.52 9.42 7.77
CA LEU A 135 -24.81 8.98 7.22
C LEU A 135 -25.72 8.42 8.31
N LEU A 136 -25.20 7.53 9.16
CA LEU A 136 -25.96 6.94 10.27
C LEU A 136 -26.41 8.00 11.28
N MET A 137 -25.52 8.94 11.63
CA MET A 137 -25.86 10.07 12.51
C MET A 137 -26.98 10.93 11.92
N ARG A 138 -26.92 11.23 10.62
CA ARG A 138 -27.99 11.99 9.95
C ARG A 138 -29.31 11.24 9.99
N LEU A 139 -29.31 9.96 9.64
CA LEU A 139 -30.53 9.12 9.65
C LEU A 139 -31.08 8.93 11.08
N SER A 140 -30.21 8.82 12.08
CA SER A 140 -30.58 8.77 13.49
C SER A 140 -31.37 10.02 13.90
N ILE A 141 -30.89 11.21 13.54
CA ILE A 141 -31.56 12.48 13.82
C ILE A 141 -32.86 12.63 13.03
N GLU A 142 -32.85 12.28 11.74
CA GLU A 142 -34.01 12.35 10.85
C GLU A 142 -35.15 11.46 11.35
N HIS A 143 -34.82 10.25 11.82
CA HIS A 143 -35.78 9.25 12.29
C HIS A 143 -35.95 9.21 13.81
N LYS A 144 -35.51 10.25 14.52
CA LYS A 144 -35.55 10.30 16.00
C LYS A 144 -36.94 10.05 16.59
N ASP A 145 -38.00 10.45 15.88
CA ASP A 145 -39.40 10.32 16.29
C ASP A 145 -40.18 9.27 15.45
N THR A 146 -39.51 8.56 14.53
CA THR A 146 -40.15 7.52 13.70
C THR A 146 -40.37 6.26 14.54
N LEU A 147 -41.61 5.99 14.97
CA LEU A 147 -41.95 4.81 15.77
C LEU A 147 -41.70 3.49 15.02
N MET A 148 -41.16 2.49 15.71
CA MET A 148 -41.01 1.13 15.22
C MET A 148 -41.15 0.09 16.35
N VAL A 149 -41.42 -1.17 15.98
CA VAL A 149 -41.43 -2.28 16.93
C VAL A 149 -40.01 -2.61 17.40
N GLY A 150 -39.78 -2.58 18.72
CA GLY A 150 -38.56 -3.10 19.31
C GLY A 150 -38.51 -4.63 19.18
N ARG A 151 -37.31 -5.22 19.20
CA ARG A 151 -37.16 -6.68 19.17
C ARG A 151 -36.14 -7.20 20.18
N THR A 152 -36.54 -8.20 20.97
CA THR A 152 -35.66 -9.00 21.84
C THR A 152 -35.85 -10.47 21.50
N HIS A 153 -34.77 -11.26 21.44
CA HIS A 153 -34.80 -12.66 20.96
C HIS A 153 -35.49 -12.85 19.59
N GLY A 154 -35.47 -11.82 18.73
CA GLY A 154 -36.16 -11.81 17.44
C GLY A 154 -37.69 -11.65 17.51
N GLN A 155 -38.27 -11.55 18.71
CA GLN A 155 -39.71 -11.36 18.94
C GLN A 155 -40.05 -9.88 19.14
N HIS A 156 -41.33 -9.53 18.96
CA HIS A 156 -41.82 -8.17 19.22
C HIS A 156 -41.67 -7.81 20.72
N ALA A 157 -41.11 -6.64 20.98
CA ALA A 157 -40.93 -6.06 22.30
C ALA A 157 -41.58 -4.66 22.36
N LEU A 158 -41.28 -3.90 23.41
CA LEU A 158 -41.78 -2.53 23.56
C LEU A 158 -41.40 -1.63 22.36
N PRO A 159 -42.26 -0.68 21.95
CA PRO A 159 -41.96 0.26 20.89
C PRO A 159 -40.70 1.09 21.18
N ILE A 160 -39.93 1.38 20.13
CA ILE A 160 -38.79 2.30 20.13
C ILE A 160 -38.92 3.26 18.94
N THR A 161 -37.96 4.15 18.74
CA THR A 161 -37.85 4.92 17.50
C THR A 161 -36.75 4.36 16.60
N LEU A 162 -36.90 4.48 15.28
CA LEU A 162 -35.89 4.06 14.31
C LEU A 162 -34.59 4.83 14.52
N GLY A 163 -34.65 6.11 14.86
CA GLY A 163 -33.48 6.90 15.18
C GLY A 163 -32.73 6.47 16.44
N PHE A 164 -33.41 5.87 17.42
CA PHE A 164 -32.75 5.23 18.57
C PHE A 164 -32.05 3.91 18.21
N LYS A 165 -32.53 3.22 17.16
CA LYS A 165 -31.95 1.96 16.68
C LYS A 165 -30.71 2.16 15.81
N LEU A 166 -30.67 3.27 15.06
CA LEU A 166 -29.59 3.66 14.14
C LEU A 166 -28.44 4.32 14.89
#